data_AF-A0A2S6MXE6-F1
#
_entry.id   AF-A0A2S6MXE6-F1
#
_cell.length_a   1.000
_cell.length_b   1.000
_cell.length_c   1.000
_cell.angle_alpha   90.00
_cell.angle_beta   90.00
_cell.angle_gamma   90.00
#
_symmetry.space_group_name_H-M   'P 1'
#
loop_
_entity.id
_entity.type
_entity.pdbx_description
1 polymer ?
#
loop_
_entity_poly.entity_id
_entity_poly.type
_entity_poly.pdbx_seq_one_letter_code
_entity_poly.pdbx_strand_id
1 'polypeptide(L)'
;MTTFRSFVLVGAIASALTLSGTQAHASLLNFSWTDTNGDTASWTMDSNPTPISVNTGQSTEVAVNSGTSNLLATFSAVYFYIGTVGGGFSDPNATLNTAGEQVYTNTEAAPVFLVGSYAVGRADPNTDNLISNGTLTVTAAPEPASLALLAGSLIGLGVARRRMAIRD
;
A
#
# COMPACT_ATOMS: atom_id res chain seq x y z
N MET A 1 39.59 -63.29 7.88
CA MET A 1 40.57 -62.19 8.01
C MET A 1 40.58 -61.49 6.66
N THR A 2 40.25 -60.21 6.46
CA THR A 2 40.26 -59.02 7.34
C THR A 2 39.45 -57.90 6.64
N THR A 3 38.43 -57.36 7.33
CA THR A 3 37.98 -55.95 7.43
C THR A 3 37.85 -54.98 6.23
N PHE A 4 36.58 -54.54 6.01
CA PHE A 4 36.05 -53.15 5.96
C PHE A 4 36.85 -52.00 5.31
N ARG A 5 36.21 -51.23 4.40
CA ARG A 5 35.78 -49.82 4.64
C ARG A 5 35.10 -49.18 3.42
N SER A 6 33.91 -48.62 3.68
CA SER A 6 33.12 -47.72 2.85
C SER A 6 33.82 -46.41 2.54
N PHE A 7 33.50 -45.75 1.42
CA PHE A 7 33.27 -44.30 1.37
C PHE A 7 32.31 -43.95 0.23
N VAL A 8 31.12 -43.49 0.62
CA VAL A 8 30.10 -42.88 -0.23
C VAL A 8 30.49 -41.41 -0.41
N LEU A 9 30.62 -40.94 -1.65
CA LEU A 9 30.68 -39.51 -1.97
C LEU A 9 29.45 -39.14 -2.80
N VAL A 10 28.43 -38.64 -2.10
CA VAL A 10 27.26 -37.98 -2.69
C VAL A 10 27.71 -36.59 -3.13
N GLY A 11 27.70 -36.36 -4.45
CA GLY A 11 27.98 -35.07 -5.05
C GLY A 11 26.93 -34.03 -4.65
N ALA A 12 27.39 -32.89 -4.14
CA ALA A 12 26.56 -31.76 -3.76
C ALA A 12 25.93 -31.12 -5.01
N ILE A 13 24.59 -31.09 -5.07
CA ILE A 13 23.84 -30.28 -6.03
C ILE A 13 23.83 -28.84 -5.48
N ALA A 14 24.63 -27.98 -6.08
CA ALA A 14 24.56 -26.53 -5.85
C ALA A 14 23.40 -25.97 -6.69
N SER A 15 22.20 -25.91 -6.12
CA SER A 15 21.11 -25.11 -6.69
C SER A 15 21.36 -23.65 -6.31
N ALA A 16 21.93 -22.89 -7.24
CA ALA A 16 22.00 -21.44 -7.16
C ALA A 16 20.57 -20.89 -7.10
N LEU A 17 20.17 -20.34 -5.93
CA LEU A 17 18.96 -19.54 -5.83
C LEU A 17 19.20 -18.25 -6.63
N THR A 18 18.66 -18.22 -7.85
CA THR A 18 18.39 -16.97 -8.54
C THR A 18 17.40 -16.18 -7.69
N LEU A 19 17.90 -15.20 -6.94
CA LEU A 19 17.07 -14.12 -6.42
C LEU A 19 16.55 -13.35 -7.65
N SER A 20 15.45 -13.82 -8.23
CA SER A 20 14.60 -12.99 -9.06
C SER A 20 14.20 -11.81 -8.19
N GLY A 21 14.62 -10.60 -8.56
CA GLY A 21 14.36 -9.39 -7.82
C GLY A 21 12.89 -9.34 -7.42
N THR A 22 12.63 -9.44 -6.13
CA THR A 22 11.33 -9.05 -5.58
C THR A 22 11.19 -7.58 -5.95
N GLN A 23 10.36 -7.28 -6.95
CA GLN A 23 9.77 -5.96 -7.07
C GLN A 23 9.28 -5.63 -5.66
N ALA A 24 9.79 -4.55 -5.06
CA ALA A 24 9.24 -4.07 -3.80
C ALA A 24 7.75 -3.86 -4.06
N HIS A 25 6.92 -4.78 -3.57
CA HIS A 25 5.48 -4.68 -3.74
C HIS A 25 5.07 -3.34 -3.15
N ALA A 26 4.24 -2.60 -3.89
CA ALA A 26 3.53 -1.47 -3.33
C ALA A 26 2.88 -1.91 -2.01
N SER A 27 3.11 -1.16 -0.93
CA SER A 27 2.42 -1.47 0.31
C SER A 27 0.96 -1.08 0.12
N LEU A 28 0.05 -2.03 0.33
CA LEU A 28 -1.38 -1.73 0.30
C LEU A 28 -1.69 -0.78 1.47
N LEU A 29 -2.32 0.35 1.18
CA LEU A 29 -2.72 1.35 2.16
C LEU A 29 -4.23 1.34 2.34
N ASN A 30 -4.67 1.56 3.58
CA ASN A 30 -6.07 1.83 3.93
C ASN A 30 -6.26 3.33 4.11
N PHE A 31 -7.24 3.87 3.41
CA PHE A 31 -7.67 5.26 3.49
C PHE A 31 -9.01 5.33 4.21
N SER A 32 -9.12 6.23 5.18
CA SER A 32 -10.35 6.51 5.92
C SER A 32 -10.48 8.00 6.13
N TRP A 33 -11.53 8.59 5.54
CA TRP A 33 -11.87 9.99 5.68
C TRP A 33 -13.11 10.14 6.55
N THR A 34 -13.11 11.16 7.40
CA THR A 34 -14.27 11.59 8.17
C THR A 34 -14.28 13.11 8.28
N ASP A 35 -15.46 13.72 8.23
CA ASP A 35 -15.62 15.15 8.48
C ASP A 35 -16.38 15.46 9.78
N THR A 36 -16.49 16.74 10.13
CA THR A 36 -17.22 17.19 11.33
C THR A 36 -18.74 17.07 11.20
N ASN A 37 -19.28 16.86 10.01
CA ASN A 37 -20.71 16.62 9.77
C ASN A 37 -21.07 15.13 9.85
N GLY A 38 -20.09 14.25 10.01
CA GLY A 38 -20.28 12.80 10.08
C GLY A 38 -20.23 12.10 8.72
N ASP A 39 -19.83 12.81 7.66
CA ASP A 39 -19.57 12.21 6.37
C ASP A 39 -18.29 11.40 6.40
N THR A 40 -18.31 10.26 5.72
CA THR A 40 -17.23 9.28 5.75
C THR A 40 -16.98 8.71 4.36
N ALA A 41 -15.72 8.32 4.12
CA ALA A 41 -15.33 7.54 2.96
C ALA A 41 -14.16 6.63 3.30
N SER A 42 -14.11 5.45 2.70
CA SER A 42 -12.98 4.53 2.88
C SER A 42 -12.70 3.74 1.61
N TRP A 43 -11.42 3.45 1.40
CA TRP A 43 -10.94 2.64 0.28
C TRP A 43 -9.55 2.09 0.58
N THR A 44 -9.07 1.21 -0.28
CA THR A 44 -7.69 0.73 -0.23
C THR A 44 -7.03 0.90 -1.60
N MET A 45 -5.73 1.17 -1.61
CA MET A 45 -4.94 1.21 -2.84
C MET A 45 -3.45 1.06 -2.54
N ASP A 46 -2.69 0.77 -3.58
CA ASP A 46 -1.23 0.72 -3.51
C ASP A 46 -0.63 2.07 -3.10
N SER A 47 0.49 2.06 -2.37
CA SER A 47 1.19 3.29 -1.97
C SER A 47 1.81 4.06 -3.14
N ASN A 48 2.05 3.40 -4.27
CA ASN A 48 2.56 3.99 -5.51
C ASN A 48 1.76 3.48 -6.73
N PRO A 49 0.46 3.80 -6.78
CA PRO A 49 -0.44 3.26 -7.79
C PRO A 49 -0.05 3.78 -9.17
N THR A 50 -0.36 3.00 -10.22
CA THR A 50 -0.30 3.52 -11.59
C THR A 50 -1.52 4.41 -11.84
N PRO A 51 -1.34 5.69 -12.20
CA PRO A 51 -2.47 6.57 -12.48
C PRO A 51 -3.33 6.06 -13.65
N ILE A 52 -4.66 6.22 -13.53
CA ILE A 52 -5.61 6.05 -14.63
C ILE A 52 -5.47 7.23 -15.61
N SER A 53 -5.40 8.44 -15.05
CA SER A 53 -5.25 9.68 -15.79
C SER A 53 -4.39 10.67 -15.01
N VAL A 54 -3.74 11.57 -15.73
CA VAL A 54 -2.77 12.53 -15.18
C VAL A 54 -3.07 13.91 -15.74
N ASN A 55 -3.18 14.89 -14.86
CA ASN A 55 -3.23 16.30 -15.21
C ASN A 55 -2.06 17.01 -14.53
N THR A 56 -0.98 17.22 -15.29
CA THR A 56 0.28 17.76 -14.78
C THR A 56 0.09 19.14 -14.18
N GLY A 57 0.54 19.31 -12.94
CA GLY A 57 0.38 20.56 -12.19
C GLY A 57 -1.01 20.72 -11.57
N GLN A 58 -1.82 19.66 -11.50
CA GLN A 58 -3.16 19.72 -10.92
C GLN A 58 -3.53 18.46 -10.14
N SER A 59 -3.61 17.30 -10.80
CA SER A 59 -4.19 16.11 -10.20
C SER A 59 -3.72 14.79 -10.83
N THR A 60 -3.84 13.72 -10.06
CA THR A 60 -3.74 12.33 -10.52
C THR A 60 -5.04 11.59 -10.21
N GLU A 61 -5.53 10.79 -11.14
CA GLU A 61 -6.63 9.85 -10.90
C GLU A 61 -6.07 8.45 -10.71
N VAL A 62 -6.52 7.74 -9.68
CA VAL A 62 -6.03 6.39 -9.37
C VAL A 62 -7.18 5.45 -9.12
N ALA A 63 -6.99 4.18 -9.50
CA ALA A 63 -7.94 3.12 -9.18
C ALA A 63 -7.90 2.83 -7.67
N VAL A 64 -9.07 2.59 -7.08
CA VAL A 64 -9.20 2.22 -5.67
C VAL A 64 -10.01 0.94 -5.52
N ASN A 65 -9.71 0.19 -4.47
CA ASN A 65 -10.39 -1.05 -4.12
C ASN A 65 -11.36 -0.80 -2.96
N SER A 66 -12.56 -1.37 -3.06
CA SER A 66 -13.59 -1.33 -2.02
C SER A 66 -13.96 0.11 -1.58
N GLY A 67 -13.98 1.06 -2.52
CA GLY A 67 -14.37 2.43 -2.25
C GLY A 67 -15.82 2.55 -1.83
N THR A 68 -16.07 3.07 -0.63
CA THR A 68 -17.40 3.28 -0.05
C THR A 68 -17.48 4.64 0.64
N SER A 69 -18.67 5.23 0.70
CA SER A 69 -18.95 6.45 1.45
C SER A 69 -20.39 6.42 1.96
N ASN A 70 -20.74 7.26 2.93
CA ASN A 70 -22.15 7.49 3.27
C ASN A 70 -22.82 8.47 2.27
N LEU A 71 -22.04 9.19 1.47
CA LEU A 71 -22.50 10.12 0.43
C LEU A 71 -22.63 9.46 -0.94
N LEU A 72 -21.88 8.39 -1.16
CA LEU A 72 -21.80 7.62 -2.40
C LEU A 72 -21.93 6.13 -2.07
N ALA A 73 -22.73 5.36 -2.80
CA ALA A 73 -22.85 3.92 -2.54
C ALA A 73 -21.50 3.20 -2.64
N THR A 74 -20.84 3.28 -3.79
CA THR A 74 -19.51 2.69 -4.05
C THR A 74 -18.79 3.47 -5.15
N PHE A 75 -17.46 3.49 -5.12
CA PHE A 75 -16.62 4.08 -6.18
C PHE A 75 -15.35 3.26 -6.41
N SER A 76 -14.75 3.41 -7.60
CA SER A 76 -13.58 2.64 -8.05
C SER A 76 -12.39 3.51 -8.48
N ALA A 77 -12.52 4.83 -8.42
CA ALA A 77 -11.46 5.77 -8.72
C ALA A 77 -11.56 7.00 -7.82
N VAL A 78 -10.43 7.67 -7.60
CA VAL A 78 -10.32 8.90 -6.81
C VAL A 78 -9.32 9.82 -7.51
N TYR A 79 -9.68 11.10 -7.62
CA TYR A 79 -8.75 12.17 -7.98
C TYR A 79 -8.05 12.68 -6.73
N PHE A 80 -6.74 12.86 -6.80
CA PHE A 80 -5.93 13.50 -5.76
C PHE A 80 -5.28 14.76 -6.33
N TYR A 81 -5.41 15.87 -5.61
CA TYR A 81 -4.96 17.18 -6.09
C TYR A 81 -3.66 17.61 -5.42
N ILE A 82 -2.87 18.42 -6.13
CA ILE A 82 -1.67 19.03 -5.55
C ILE A 82 -2.02 20.20 -4.62
N GLY A 83 -1.13 20.49 -3.67
CA GLY A 83 -1.40 21.51 -2.64
C GLY A 83 -1.56 22.93 -3.22
N THR A 84 -0.88 23.23 -4.33
CA THR A 84 -0.98 24.55 -4.98
C THR A 84 -2.31 24.81 -5.68
N VAL A 85 -3.15 23.78 -5.87
CA VAL A 85 -4.51 23.91 -6.42
C VAL A 85 -5.60 23.54 -5.40
N GLY A 86 -5.25 23.49 -4.11
CA GLY A 86 -6.20 23.24 -3.02
C GLY A 86 -6.09 21.87 -2.36
N GLY A 87 -5.31 20.93 -2.91
CA GLY A 87 -5.08 19.60 -2.33
C GLY A 87 -6.34 18.76 -2.12
N GLY A 88 -6.28 17.80 -1.21
CA GLY A 88 -7.40 16.89 -0.96
C GLY A 88 -7.65 15.90 -2.10
N PHE A 89 -8.90 15.45 -2.21
CA PHE A 89 -9.35 14.42 -3.14
C PHE A 89 -10.81 14.57 -3.54
N SER A 90 -11.20 13.94 -4.65
CA SER A 90 -12.60 13.85 -5.06
C SER A 90 -12.94 12.52 -5.73
N ASP A 91 -14.21 12.14 -5.69
CA ASP A 91 -14.71 11.12 -6.60
C ASP A 91 -14.86 11.70 -8.03
N PRO A 92 -14.89 10.86 -9.07
CA PRO A 92 -14.99 11.33 -10.46
C PRO A 92 -16.21 12.20 -10.78
N ASN A 93 -17.28 12.14 -9.98
CA ASN A 93 -18.48 12.95 -10.16
C ASN A 93 -18.52 14.17 -9.22
N ALA A 94 -17.46 14.43 -8.45
CA ALA A 94 -17.35 15.53 -7.48
C ALA A 94 -18.51 15.63 -6.47
N THR A 95 -19.18 14.51 -6.16
CA THR A 95 -20.21 14.41 -5.11
C THR A 95 -19.57 14.39 -3.73
N LEU A 96 -18.48 13.64 -3.61
CA LEU A 96 -17.49 13.75 -2.56
C LEU A 96 -16.34 14.58 -3.12
N ASN A 97 -16.37 15.88 -2.84
CA ASN A 97 -15.30 16.81 -3.14
C ASN A 97 -14.69 17.31 -1.84
N THR A 98 -13.37 17.33 -1.77
CA THR A 98 -12.63 17.76 -0.58
C THR A 98 -11.48 18.68 -0.98
N ALA A 99 -11.06 19.52 -0.03
CA ALA A 99 -9.91 20.40 -0.17
C ALA A 99 -9.07 20.34 1.12
N GLY A 100 -7.77 20.58 1.00
CA GLY A 100 -6.85 20.60 2.13
C GLY A 100 -5.43 20.22 1.74
N GLU A 101 -4.80 19.34 2.52
CA GLU A 101 -3.42 18.95 2.29
C GLU A 101 -3.28 18.03 1.07
N GLN A 102 -2.13 18.12 0.40
CA GLN A 102 -1.73 17.14 -0.62
C GLN A 102 -1.31 15.84 0.06
N VAL A 103 -1.89 14.73 -0.37
CA VAL A 103 -1.75 13.43 0.31
C VAL A 103 -0.69 12.51 -0.32
N TYR A 104 -0.08 12.95 -1.41
CA TYR A 104 0.98 12.23 -2.12
C TYR A 104 2.19 13.12 -2.39
N THR A 105 3.33 12.48 -2.63
CA THR A 105 4.59 13.10 -3.03
C THR A 105 4.97 12.64 -4.44
N ASN A 106 6.08 13.18 -4.98
CA ASN A 106 6.50 13.01 -6.37
C ASN A 106 5.50 13.63 -7.37
N THR A 107 5.60 13.20 -8.63
CA THR A 107 4.81 13.73 -9.75
C THR A 107 3.45 13.06 -9.84
N GLU A 108 2.49 13.71 -10.48
CA GLU A 108 1.16 13.15 -10.76
C GLU A 108 1.21 11.90 -11.64
N ALA A 109 2.27 11.71 -12.44
CA ALA A 109 2.49 10.50 -13.24
C ALA A 109 3.06 9.31 -12.44
N ALA A 110 3.56 9.55 -11.23
CA ALA A 110 4.18 8.55 -10.36
C ALA A 110 3.98 8.94 -8.88
N PRO A 111 2.72 9.03 -8.41
CA PRO A 111 2.42 9.52 -7.08
C PRO A 111 2.88 8.51 -6.03
N VAL A 112 3.40 9.01 -4.90
CA VAL A 112 3.76 8.19 -3.74
C VAL A 112 3.00 8.68 -2.51
N PHE A 113 2.04 7.87 -2.07
CA PHE A 113 1.21 8.10 -0.90
C PHE A 113 1.92 7.60 0.35
N LEU A 114 1.84 8.41 1.42
CA LEU A 114 2.48 8.12 2.69
C LEU A 114 1.43 7.85 3.76
N VAL A 115 1.81 7.05 4.75
CA VAL A 115 1.00 6.88 5.96
C VAL A 115 1.00 8.19 6.74
N GLY A 116 -0.14 8.55 7.30
CA GLY A 116 -0.30 9.84 7.96
C GLY A 116 -1.76 10.21 8.22
N SER A 117 -1.93 11.39 8.79
CA SER A 117 -3.21 12.03 9.00
C SER A 117 -3.15 13.39 8.33
N TYR A 118 -4.09 13.65 7.44
CA TYR A 118 -4.11 14.84 6.59
C TYR A 118 -5.36 15.67 6.87
N ALA A 119 -5.21 16.98 7.04
CA ALA A 119 -6.31 17.92 7.18
C ALA A 119 -6.98 18.12 5.81
N VAL A 120 -8.14 17.50 5.61
CA VAL A 120 -8.87 17.46 4.34
C VAL A 120 -10.37 17.61 4.63
N GLY A 121 -10.91 18.79 4.36
CA GLY A 121 -12.31 19.14 4.63
C GLY A 121 -13.22 18.96 3.41
N ARG A 122 -14.52 18.86 3.64
CA ARG A 122 -15.52 18.81 2.56
C ARG A 122 -15.57 20.17 1.87
N ALA A 123 -15.56 20.18 0.54
CA ALA A 123 -15.65 21.38 -0.26
C ALA A 123 -16.91 21.38 -1.14
N ASP A 124 -17.50 22.55 -1.36
CA ASP A 124 -18.57 22.72 -2.34
C ASP A 124 -17.98 22.67 -3.76
N PRO A 125 -18.43 21.74 -4.63
CA PRO A 125 -17.91 21.59 -5.98
C PRO A 125 -18.16 22.80 -6.89
N ASN A 126 -19.04 23.72 -6.51
CA ASN A 126 -19.36 24.91 -7.31
C ASN A 126 -18.66 26.18 -6.85
N THR A 127 -18.21 26.22 -5.59
CA THR A 127 -17.72 27.47 -4.97
C THR A 127 -16.33 27.35 -4.35
N ASP A 128 -15.74 26.14 -4.33
CA ASP A 128 -14.46 25.80 -3.68
C ASP A 128 -14.39 26.17 -2.19
N ASN A 129 -15.52 26.54 -1.58
CA ASN A 129 -15.60 26.85 -0.16
C ASN A 129 -15.65 25.57 0.66
N LEU A 130 -14.92 25.56 1.78
CA LEU A 130 -15.03 24.50 2.78
C LEU A 130 -16.42 24.53 3.43
N ILE A 131 -17.12 23.40 3.33
CA ILE A 131 -18.39 23.12 3.99
C ILE A 131 -18.14 22.66 5.43
N SER A 132 -17.09 21.86 5.63
CA SER A 132 -16.74 21.25 6.92
C SER A 132 -15.26 20.94 6.99
N ASN A 133 -14.74 20.81 8.21
CA ASN A 133 -13.38 20.31 8.42
C ASN A 133 -13.40 18.78 8.42
N GLY A 134 -12.31 18.16 8.01
CA GLY A 134 -12.20 16.71 8.02
C GLY A 134 -10.76 16.24 8.08
N THR A 135 -10.63 14.93 8.28
CA THR A 135 -9.34 14.25 8.41
C THR A 135 -9.34 13.02 7.53
N LEU A 136 -8.35 12.93 6.65
CA LEU A 136 -8.01 11.70 5.94
C LEU A 136 -6.90 10.97 6.68
N THR A 137 -7.16 9.76 7.13
CA THR A 137 -6.18 8.89 7.76
C THR A 137 -5.72 7.81 6.78
N VAL A 138 -4.41 7.67 6.63
CA VAL A 138 -3.76 6.69 5.75
C VAL A 138 -2.91 5.77 6.61
N THR A 139 -3.18 4.46 6.55
CA THR A 139 -2.48 3.44 7.34
C THR A 139 -1.98 2.31 6.45
N ALA A 140 -0.87 1.68 6.83
CA ALA A 140 -0.43 0.47 6.16
C ALA A 140 -1.40 -0.67 6.46
N ALA A 141 -1.81 -1.42 5.43
CA ALA A 141 -2.50 -2.69 5.63
C ALA A 141 -1.51 -3.71 6.22
N PRO A 142 -1.91 -4.55 7.19
CA PRO A 142 -1.05 -5.62 7.69
C PRO A 142 -0.60 -6.52 6.52
N GLU A 143 0.69 -6.81 6.40
CA GLU A 143 1.21 -7.78 5.43
C GLU A 143 1.25 -9.20 6.07
N PRO A 144 0.25 -10.06 5.86
CA PRO A 144 0.25 -11.40 6.47
C PRO A 144 1.36 -12.32 5.93
N ALA A 145 1.79 -12.13 4.68
CA ALA A 145 2.73 -13.04 4.02
C ALA A 145 4.20 -12.83 4.45
N SER A 146 4.61 -11.58 4.65
CA SER A 146 6.00 -11.22 4.99
C SER A 146 6.40 -11.74 6.37
N LEU A 147 5.48 -11.69 7.34
CA LEU A 147 5.68 -12.26 8.69
C LEU A 147 5.69 -13.79 8.68
N ALA A 148 4.83 -14.42 7.88
CA ALA A 148 4.79 -15.87 7.76
C ALA A 148 6.06 -16.43 7.08
N LEU A 149 6.58 -15.75 6.05
CA LEU A 149 7.86 -16.10 5.41
C LEU A 149 9.05 -15.93 6.36
N LEU A 150 9.08 -14.83 7.13
CA LEU A 150 10.11 -14.63 8.15
C LEU A 150 10.04 -15.73 9.22
N ALA A 151 8.87 -16.00 9.79
CA ALA A 151 8.68 -17.06 10.77
C ALA A 151 9.06 -18.44 10.22
N GLY A 152 8.63 -18.75 9.00
CA GLY A 152 8.98 -19.99 8.31
C GLY A 152 10.50 -20.15 8.11
N SER A 153 11.19 -19.08 7.73
CA SER A 153 12.65 -19.11 7.53
C SER A 153 13.42 -19.35 8.83
N LEU A 154 12.97 -18.76 9.94
CA LEU A 154 13.57 -18.95 11.27
C LEU A 154 13.37 -20.38 11.77
N ILE A 155 12.17 -20.94 11.59
CA ILE A 155 11.88 -22.34 11.94
C ILE A 155 12.75 -23.29 11.10
N GLY A 156 12.86 -23.04 9.79
CA GLY A 156 13.70 -23.83 8.89
C GLY A 156 15.17 -23.85 9.30
N LEU A 157 15.74 -22.69 9.65
CA LEU A 157 17.12 -22.57 10.15
C LEU A 157 17.34 -23.29 11.49
N GLY A 158 16.36 -23.23 12.40
CA GLY A 158 16.41 -23.92 13.69
C GLY A 158 16.42 -25.45 13.54
N VAL A 159 15.60 -26.00 12.64
CA VAL A 159 15.54 -27.44 12.36
C VAL A 159 16.82 -27.92 11.66
N ALA A 160 17.36 -27.13 10.72
CA ALA A 160 18.61 -27.45 10.03
C ALA A 160 19.79 -27.55 11.02
N ARG A 161 19.90 -26.62 11.97
CA ARG A 161 20.95 -26.63 13.02
C ARG A 161 20.84 -27.85 13.94
N ARG A 162 19.64 -28.25 14.36
CA ARG A 162 19.46 -29.46 15.19
C ARG A 162 19.85 -30.73 14.47
N ARG A 163 19.63 -30.83 13.16
CA ARG A 163 20.03 -32.01 12.37
C ARG A 163 21.54 -32.13 12.16
N MET A 164 22.27 -31.00 12.21
CA MET A 164 23.73 -31.01 12.16
C MET A 164 24.34 -31.41 13.52
N ALA A 165 23.78 -30.94 14.63
CA ALA A 165 24.28 -31.24 15.98
C ALA A 165 24.05 -32.69 16.47
N ILE A 166 23.21 -33.48 15.79
CA ILE A 166 22.94 -34.90 16.13
C ILE A 166 23.86 -35.85 15.32
N ARG A 167 24.67 -35.33 14.40
CA ARG A 167 25.58 -36.13 13.54
C ARG A 167 27.04 -36.17 14.01
N ASP A 168 27.32 -35.66 15.20
CA ASP A 168 28.59 -35.81 15.93
C ASP A 168 28.42 -36.80 17.10
#